data_AF-A0A9E5WQ52-F1
#
_entry.id   AF-A0A9E5WQ52-F1
#
_cell.length_a   1.000
_cell.length_b   1.000
_cell.length_c   1.000
_cell.angle_alpha   90.00
_cell.angle_beta   90.00
_cell.angle_gamma   90.00
#
_symmetry.space_group_name_H-M   'P 1'
#
loop_
_entity.id
_entity.type
_entity.pdbx_description
1 polymer ?
#
loop_
_entity_poly.entity_id
_entity_poly.type
_entity_poly.pdbx_seq_one_letter_code
_entity_poly.pdbx_strand_id
1 'polypeptide(L)'
;MMCDGATRFRSLVLAWCAAIAACGLSVRAAEDPNAQQEAARRASLNHVVYRDRQQQLLLRRARRAFDSGQIVEGLRLIQTLLDSPEDSHMWTGSPARLSSLYREAVQLLGSLGADAWRTYERLYGPEAARLLKEAQRAGRPADIDQIIRRYFHTEAGFRAVCWKAAWWMDRGRFGLAAHCWQQLLRSPVHAGRITPGLIQKAVLSYRWSGRIAQANEILNRYGERLVRVAGRTMSLKQW
;
A
#
# COMPACT_ATOMS: atom_id res chain seq x y z
N MET A 1 0.15 -92.52 20.74
CA MET A 1 -1.08 -91.76 21.04
C MET A 1 -0.91 -90.42 20.32
N MET A 2 -1.11 -90.38 19.00
CA MET A 2 -2.36 -90.23 18.23
C MET A 2 -2.85 -88.78 18.12
N CYS A 3 -3.19 -88.42 16.87
CA CYS A 3 -3.93 -87.27 16.33
C CYS A 3 -3.14 -85.96 16.10
N ASP A 4 -2.78 -85.48 14.91
CA ASP A 4 -3.35 -85.50 13.53
C ASP A 4 -4.37 -84.38 13.24
N GLY A 5 -4.31 -83.80 12.02
CA GLY A 5 -5.32 -82.90 11.44
C GLY A 5 -4.89 -81.42 11.27
N ALA A 6 -4.15 -81.01 10.23
CA ALA A 6 -4.54 -80.86 8.82
C ALA A 6 -5.52 -79.71 8.48
N THR A 7 -5.00 -78.78 7.65
CA THR A 7 -5.67 -78.10 6.52
C THR A 7 -6.77 -77.04 6.77
N ARG A 8 -6.57 -75.84 6.18
CA ARG A 8 -7.42 -75.15 5.17
C ARG A 8 -7.45 -73.62 5.39
N PHE A 9 -6.75 -72.87 4.56
CA PHE A 9 -7.12 -71.52 4.05
C PHE A 9 -5.96 -71.06 3.13
N ARG A 10 -5.69 -71.72 2.01
CA ARG A 10 -6.33 -71.47 0.71
C ARG A 10 -6.63 -69.98 0.47
N SER A 11 -5.75 -69.38 -0.35
CA SER A 11 -6.09 -68.58 -1.53
C SER A 11 -7.01 -67.38 -1.34
N LEU A 12 -6.47 -66.17 -1.43
CA LEU A 12 -7.04 -65.00 -2.14
C LEU A 12 -6.15 -63.73 -1.94
N VAL A 13 -4.86 -63.80 -2.30
CA VAL A 13 -3.95 -62.62 -2.29
C VAL A 13 -3.65 -62.09 -3.69
N LEU A 14 -4.15 -62.70 -4.76
CA LEU A 14 -3.76 -62.33 -6.13
C LEU A 14 -4.99 -62.27 -7.06
N ALA A 15 -5.82 -61.24 -6.94
CA ALA A 15 -6.84 -60.93 -7.96
C ALA A 15 -7.42 -59.51 -7.89
N TRP A 16 -6.68 -58.49 -7.46
CA TRP A 16 -7.10 -57.08 -7.62
C TRP A 16 -5.96 -56.23 -8.20
N CYS A 17 -5.34 -56.71 -9.28
CA CYS A 17 -4.30 -55.99 -10.03
C CYS A 17 -4.58 -55.91 -11.55
N ALA A 18 -5.82 -56.13 -12.01
CA ALA A 18 -6.08 -56.17 -13.46
C ALA A 18 -7.46 -55.61 -13.86
N ALA A 19 -7.85 -54.42 -13.36
CA ALA A 19 -9.04 -53.74 -13.86
C ALA A 19 -9.02 -52.19 -13.75
N ILE A 20 -7.84 -51.56 -13.77
CA ILE A 20 -7.74 -50.10 -14.05
C ILE A 20 -6.59 -49.90 -15.06
N ALA A 21 -6.69 -50.57 -16.21
CA ALA A 21 -5.78 -50.39 -17.34
C ALA A 21 -6.51 -49.91 -18.61
N ALA A 22 -7.77 -49.51 -18.53
CA ALA A 22 -8.53 -49.04 -19.68
C ALA A 22 -9.60 -48.01 -19.30
N CYS A 23 -9.21 -46.95 -18.62
CA CYS A 23 -9.98 -45.72 -18.64
C CYS A 23 -9.00 -44.56 -18.71
N GLY A 24 -8.51 -44.28 -19.91
CA GLY A 24 -7.92 -43.00 -20.26
C GLY A 24 -8.99 -41.92 -20.18
N LEU A 25 -9.42 -41.58 -18.96
CA LEU A 25 -10.02 -40.29 -18.69
C LEU A 25 -8.88 -39.29 -18.87
N SER A 26 -8.69 -38.84 -20.10
CA SER A 26 -8.25 -37.48 -20.32
C SER A 26 -9.28 -36.59 -19.63
N VAL A 27 -9.05 -36.29 -18.36
CA VAL A 27 -9.54 -35.06 -17.77
C VAL A 27 -8.88 -33.97 -18.61
N ARG A 28 -9.53 -33.61 -19.73
CA ARG A 28 -9.46 -32.23 -20.19
C ARG A 28 -9.88 -31.45 -18.96
N ALA A 29 -8.91 -30.90 -18.23
CA ALA A 29 -9.19 -29.89 -17.25
C ALA A 29 -10.09 -28.91 -17.97
N ALA A 30 -11.38 -28.88 -17.61
CA ALA A 30 -12.31 -27.94 -18.17
C ALA A 30 -11.68 -26.59 -17.88
N GLU A 31 -11.13 -25.96 -18.92
CA GLU A 31 -10.42 -24.70 -18.77
C GLU A 31 -11.47 -23.74 -18.21
N ASP A 32 -11.30 -23.35 -16.93
CA ASP A 32 -12.20 -22.42 -16.29
C ASP A 32 -12.26 -21.17 -17.19
N PRO A 33 -13.42 -20.85 -17.79
CA PRO A 33 -13.55 -19.74 -18.72
C PRO A 33 -13.05 -18.44 -18.11
N ASN A 34 -13.20 -18.29 -16.79
CA ASN A 34 -12.70 -17.14 -16.05
C ASN A 34 -11.17 -17.13 -15.97
N ALA A 35 -10.51 -18.28 -15.80
CA ALA A 35 -9.06 -18.41 -15.78
C ALA A 35 -8.43 -18.11 -17.16
N GLN A 36 -9.07 -18.56 -18.25
CA GLN A 36 -8.63 -18.24 -19.61
C GLN A 36 -8.77 -16.74 -19.91
N GLN A 37 -9.90 -16.16 -19.51
CA GLN A 37 -10.17 -14.75 -19.72
C GLN A 37 -9.23 -13.86 -18.89
N GLU A 38 -8.88 -14.28 -17.66
CA GLU A 38 -7.83 -13.65 -16.87
C GLU A 38 -6.45 -13.77 -17.50
N ALA A 39 -6.08 -14.94 -18.03
CA ALA A 39 -4.79 -15.15 -18.69
C ALA A 39 -4.66 -14.27 -19.95
N ALA A 40 -5.70 -14.21 -20.77
CA ALA A 40 -5.77 -13.35 -21.96
C ALA A 40 -5.68 -11.86 -21.58
N ARG A 41 -6.37 -11.44 -20.51
CA ARG A 41 -6.28 -10.07 -19.98
C ARG A 41 -4.87 -9.74 -19.48
N ARG A 42 -4.21 -10.65 -18.76
CA ARG A 42 -2.84 -10.46 -18.29
C ARG A 42 -1.84 -10.36 -19.44
N ALA A 43 -1.96 -11.22 -20.45
CA ALA A 43 -1.14 -11.15 -21.66
C ALA A 43 -1.30 -9.81 -22.37
N SER A 44 -2.54 -9.30 -22.44
CA SER A 44 -2.84 -7.99 -23.00
C SER A 44 -2.24 -6.84 -22.17
N LEU A 45 -2.31 -6.90 -20.85
CA LEU A 45 -1.73 -5.82 -20.02
C LEU A 45 -0.20 -5.83 -20.02
N ASN A 46 0.44 -6.97 -20.25
CA ASN A 46 1.89 -7.08 -20.27
C ASN A 46 2.57 -6.27 -21.39
N HIS A 47 1.88 -6.01 -22.51
CA HIS A 47 2.46 -5.23 -23.62
C HIS A 47 2.24 -3.72 -23.49
N VAL A 48 1.25 -3.28 -22.70
CA VAL A 48 0.91 -1.86 -22.53
C VAL A 48 1.65 -1.25 -21.34
N VAL A 49 1.85 -2.04 -20.29
CA VAL A 49 2.27 -1.51 -18.99
C VAL A 49 3.79 -1.47 -18.89
N TYR A 50 4.33 -0.33 -18.44
CA TYR A 50 5.75 -0.21 -18.15
C TYR A 50 6.17 -1.15 -17.01
N ARG A 51 7.16 -2.00 -17.28
CA ARG A 51 7.67 -3.02 -16.36
C ARG A 51 9.19 -3.05 -16.40
N ASP A 52 9.79 -2.55 -15.34
CA ASP A 52 11.22 -2.57 -15.10
C ASP A 52 11.61 -3.69 -14.12
N ARG A 53 12.45 -4.63 -14.59
CA ARG A 53 12.97 -5.74 -13.80
C ARG A 53 13.88 -5.26 -12.66
N GLN A 54 14.66 -4.20 -12.86
CA GLN A 54 15.54 -3.66 -11.83
C GLN A 54 14.73 -3.08 -10.67
N GLN A 55 13.69 -2.30 -10.97
CA GLN A 55 12.78 -1.77 -9.93
C GLN A 55 12.07 -2.90 -9.15
N GLN A 56 11.62 -3.96 -9.84
CA GLN A 56 11.04 -5.14 -9.17
C GLN A 56 12.06 -5.84 -8.25
N LEU A 57 13.32 -5.94 -8.68
CA LEU A 57 14.40 -6.51 -7.87
C LEU A 57 14.71 -5.65 -6.64
N LEU A 58 14.70 -4.32 -6.76
CA LEU A 58 14.89 -3.40 -5.62
C LEU A 58 13.84 -3.65 -4.54
N LEU A 59 12.55 -3.72 -4.91
CA LEU A 59 11.48 -4.00 -3.94
C LEU A 59 11.64 -5.38 -3.28
N ARG A 60 12.00 -6.41 -4.05
CA ARG A 60 12.25 -7.77 -3.50
C ARG A 60 13.43 -7.79 -2.54
N ARG A 61 14.53 -7.10 -2.87
CA ARG A 61 15.70 -6.98 -2.00
C ARG A 61 15.38 -6.19 -0.73
N ALA A 62 14.61 -5.11 -0.85
CA ALA A 62 14.18 -4.33 0.30
C ALA A 62 13.38 -5.18 1.29
N ARG A 63 12.43 -6.00 0.81
CA ARG A 63 11.67 -6.95 1.66
C ARG A 63 12.60 -7.90 2.40
N ARG A 64 13.52 -8.56 1.69
CA ARG A 64 14.50 -9.48 2.31
C ARG A 64 15.40 -8.79 3.34
N ALA A 65 15.82 -7.55 3.07
CA ALA A 65 16.61 -6.77 4.01
C ALA A 65 15.82 -6.51 5.29
N PHE A 66 14.54 -6.11 5.19
CA PHE A 66 13.68 -5.95 6.37
C PHE A 66 13.44 -7.26 7.12
N ASP A 67 13.17 -8.36 6.41
CA ASP A 67 12.98 -9.69 6.99
C ASP A 67 14.24 -10.16 7.74
N SER A 68 15.43 -9.74 7.29
CA SER A 68 16.72 -10.06 7.90
C SER A 68 17.18 -9.03 8.95
N GLY A 69 16.34 -8.06 9.31
CA GLY A 69 16.66 -7.01 10.28
C GLY A 69 17.62 -5.92 9.77
N GLN A 70 17.98 -5.93 8.49
CA GLN A 70 18.87 -4.95 7.84
C GLN A 70 18.09 -3.67 7.46
N ILE A 71 17.62 -2.94 8.48
CA ILE A 71 16.71 -1.80 8.31
C ILE A 71 17.29 -0.71 7.38
N VAL A 72 18.54 -0.29 7.61
CA VAL A 72 19.16 0.80 6.82
C VAL A 72 19.28 0.45 5.34
N GLU A 73 19.66 -0.79 5.03
CA GLU A 73 19.77 -1.27 3.64
C GLU A 73 18.39 -1.30 2.97
N GLY A 74 17.40 -1.86 3.64
CA GLY A 74 16.02 -1.88 3.15
C GLY A 74 15.50 -0.47 2.84
N LEU A 75 15.72 0.48 3.75
CA LEU A 75 15.31 1.89 3.55
C LEU A 75 16.04 2.56 2.37
N ARG A 76 17.30 2.23 2.10
CA ARG A 76 18.05 2.72 0.92
C ARG A 76 17.50 2.17 -0.38
N LEU A 77 17.18 0.88 -0.41
CA LEU A 77 16.57 0.25 -1.58
C LEU A 77 15.17 0.83 -1.87
N ILE A 78 14.37 1.08 -0.83
CA ILE A 78 13.08 1.76 -0.96
C ILE A 78 13.25 3.18 -1.47
N GLN A 79 14.16 3.98 -0.90
CA GLN A 79 14.36 5.35 -1.38
C GLN A 79 14.78 5.39 -2.85
N THR A 80 15.67 4.49 -3.26
CA THR A 80 16.09 4.38 -4.67
C THR A 80 14.89 4.15 -5.60
N LEU A 81 13.93 3.32 -5.17
CA LEU A 81 12.70 3.08 -5.90
C LEU A 81 11.78 4.32 -5.90
N LEU A 82 11.64 5.01 -4.76
CA LEU A 82 10.84 6.25 -4.66
C LEU A 82 11.44 7.42 -5.46
N ASP A 83 12.75 7.42 -5.67
CA ASP A 83 13.45 8.44 -6.46
C ASP A 83 13.37 8.17 -7.98
N SER A 84 12.94 6.97 -8.39
CA SER A 84 12.79 6.63 -9.81
C SER A 84 11.70 7.50 -10.46
N PRO A 85 11.95 8.14 -11.63
CA PRO A 85 11.01 9.09 -12.24
C PRO A 85 9.73 8.41 -12.74
N GLU A 86 9.85 7.16 -13.20
CA GLU A 86 8.74 6.38 -13.75
C GLU A 86 8.26 5.30 -12.77
N ASP A 87 6.95 5.04 -12.79
CA ASP A 87 6.32 3.99 -11.99
C ASP A 87 6.20 2.70 -12.80
N SER A 88 6.98 1.70 -12.44
CA SER A 88 6.89 0.34 -13.00
C SER A 88 5.80 -0.46 -12.29
N HIS A 89 5.28 -1.48 -12.97
CA HIS A 89 4.21 -2.31 -12.43
C HIS A 89 4.63 -3.76 -12.23
N MET A 90 3.93 -4.45 -11.32
CA MET A 90 4.08 -5.87 -11.09
C MET A 90 2.73 -6.53 -10.81
N TRP A 91 2.67 -7.84 -11.02
CA TRP A 91 1.52 -8.66 -10.63
C TRP A 91 1.68 -9.11 -9.17
N THR A 92 0.65 -8.92 -8.35
CA THR A 92 0.63 -9.28 -6.92
C THR A 92 -0.63 -10.08 -6.56
N GLY A 93 -0.52 -10.98 -5.58
CA GLY A 93 -1.65 -11.74 -5.01
C GLY A 93 -2.15 -12.93 -5.83
N SER A 94 -3.20 -13.56 -5.31
CA SER A 94 -3.98 -14.62 -5.96
C SER A 94 -5.48 -14.34 -5.74
N PRO A 95 -6.29 -14.04 -6.79
CA PRO A 95 -5.89 -13.92 -8.19
C PRO A 95 -4.93 -12.72 -8.40
N ALA A 96 -4.08 -12.81 -9.42
CA ALA A 96 -3.04 -11.82 -9.64
C ALA A 96 -3.63 -10.48 -10.13
N ARG A 97 -3.36 -9.41 -9.38
CA ARG A 97 -3.76 -8.05 -9.71
C ARG A 97 -2.55 -7.22 -10.09
N LEU A 98 -2.73 -6.32 -11.07
CA LEU A 98 -1.70 -5.39 -11.46
C LEU A 98 -1.57 -4.31 -10.37
N SER A 99 -0.36 -4.11 -9.87
CA SER A 99 -0.03 -3.12 -8.84
C SER A 99 1.14 -2.26 -9.29
N SER A 100 1.14 -1.01 -8.85
CA SER A 100 2.22 -0.04 -9.04
C SER A 100 3.34 -0.33 -8.04
N LEU A 101 4.59 -0.35 -8.49
CA LEU A 101 5.73 -0.56 -7.60
C LEU A 101 5.90 0.58 -6.61
N TYR A 102 5.64 1.82 -7.06
CA TYR A 102 5.61 2.97 -6.15
C TYR A 102 4.63 2.73 -5.00
N ARG A 103 3.40 2.27 -5.32
CA ARG A 103 2.38 2.00 -4.31
C ARG A 103 2.81 0.90 -3.35
N GLU A 104 3.38 -0.19 -3.86
CA GLU A 104 3.91 -1.29 -3.04
C GLU A 104 5.05 -0.83 -2.14
N ALA A 105 5.93 0.05 -2.62
CA ALA A 105 7.04 0.60 -1.84
C ALA A 105 6.56 1.51 -0.71
N VAL A 106 5.61 2.41 -1.01
CA VAL A 106 4.98 3.29 -0.02
C VAL A 106 4.24 2.47 1.04
N GLN A 107 3.50 1.44 0.64
CA GLN A 107 2.80 0.55 1.57
C GLN A 107 3.77 -0.23 2.46
N LEU A 108 4.85 -0.77 1.89
CA LEU A 108 5.87 -1.47 2.66
C LEU A 108 6.55 -0.56 3.68
N LEU A 109 6.92 0.66 3.29
CA LEU A 109 7.50 1.64 4.22
C LEU A 109 6.51 2.05 5.33
N GLY A 110 5.23 2.21 4.96
CA GLY A 110 4.15 2.55 5.88
C GLY A 110 3.76 1.42 6.84
N SER A 111 4.11 0.16 6.53
CA SER A 111 3.86 -1.00 7.40
C SER A 111 5.00 -1.28 8.39
N LEU A 112 6.13 -0.58 8.29
CA LEU A 112 7.24 -0.75 9.23
C LEU A 112 6.89 -0.19 10.63
N GLY A 113 7.71 -0.52 11.63
CA GLY A 113 7.57 0.02 12.99
C GLY A 113 8.16 1.42 13.16
N ALA A 114 7.87 2.04 14.31
CA ALA A 114 8.33 3.39 14.66
C ALA A 114 9.85 3.57 14.56
N ASP A 115 10.64 2.54 14.87
CA ASP A 115 12.10 2.58 14.81
C ASP A 115 12.63 2.73 13.39
N ALA A 116 12.01 2.05 12.43
CA ALA A 116 12.32 2.19 11.02
C ALA A 116 11.93 3.58 10.50
N TRP A 117 10.79 4.12 10.92
CA TRP A 117 10.40 5.49 10.55
C TRP A 117 11.35 6.55 11.13
N ARG A 118 11.77 6.41 12.39
CA ARG A 118 12.78 7.28 12.99
C ARG A 118 14.11 7.20 12.24
N THR A 119 14.49 6.00 11.82
CA THR A 119 15.70 5.80 11.00
C THR A 119 15.56 6.43 9.63
N TYR A 120 14.39 6.29 8.98
CA TYR A 120 14.10 6.90 7.69
C TYR A 120 14.14 8.43 7.76
N GLU A 121 13.54 9.02 8.81
CA GLU A 121 13.62 10.46 9.09
C GLU A 121 15.08 10.91 9.25
N ARG A 122 15.91 10.18 10.00
CA ARG A 122 17.33 10.52 10.17
C ARG A 122 18.11 10.45 8.85
N LEU A 123 17.79 9.50 7.97
CA LEU A 123 18.48 9.32 6.69
C LEU A 123 18.07 10.35 5.64
N TYR A 124 16.77 10.69 5.55
CA TYR A 124 16.22 11.45 4.41
C TYR A 124 15.52 12.75 4.79
N GLY A 125 15.21 12.95 6.08
CA GLY A 125 14.59 14.18 6.60
C GLY A 125 15.38 15.45 6.26
N PRO A 126 16.73 15.50 6.44
CA PRO A 126 17.51 16.70 6.10
C PRO A 126 17.38 17.15 4.65
N GLU A 127 17.48 16.20 3.70
CA GLU A 127 17.35 16.49 2.28
C GLU A 127 15.92 16.87 1.91
N ALA A 128 14.93 16.15 2.43
CA ALA A 128 13.52 16.47 2.20
C ALA A 128 13.15 17.88 2.73
N ALA A 129 13.69 18.27 3.89
CA ALA A 129 13.49 19.58 4.48
C ALA A 129 14.14 20.70 3.65
N ARG A 130 15.36 20.45 3.12
CA ARG A 130 16.04 21.37 2.20
C ARG A 130 15.20 21.60 0.94
N LEU A 131 14.77 20.53 0.29
CA LEU A 131 13.93 20.59 -0.91
C LEU A 131 12.60 21.30 -0.66
N LEU A 132 11.96 21.05 0.49
CA LEU A 132 10.72 21.74 0.85
C LEU A 132 10.91 23.25 0.98
N LYS A 133 11.99 23.69 1.62
CA LYS A 133 12.30 25.12 1.75
C LYS A 133 12.53 25.77 0.39
N GLU A 134 13.20 25.07 -0.52
CA GLU A 134 13.43 25.53 -1.90
C GLU A 134 12.13 25.61 -2.70
N ALA A 135 11.31 24.55 -2.67
CA ALA A 135 10.02 24.50 -3.35
C ALA A 135 9.07 25.61 -2.89
N GLN A 136 9.03 25.89 -1.58
CA GLN A 136 8.22 26.97 -1.01
C GLN A 136 8.68 28.36 -1.46
N ARG A 137 10.00 28.58 -1.62
CA ARG A 137 10.54 29.83 -2.16
C ARG A 137 10.27 29.99 -3.65
N ALA A 138 10.38 28.91 -4.41
CA ALA A 138 10.11 28.91 -5.85
C ALA A 138 8.61 29.06 -6.17
N GLY A 139 7.72 28.71 -5.24
CA GLY A 139 6.27 28.82 -5.43
C GLY A 139 5.69 27.86 -6.46
N ARG A 140 6.41 26.78 -6.81
CA ARG A 140 6.01 25.82 -7.85
C ARG A 140 5.36 24.57 -7.23
N PRO A 141 4.07 24.32 -7.47
CA PRO A 141 3.38 23.13 -6.93
C PRO A 141 4.00 21.80 -7.39
N ALA A 142 4.61 21.76 -8.59
CA ALA A 142 5.27 20.56 -9.11
C ALA A 142 6.45 20.10 -8.22
N ASP A 143 7.20 21.05 -7.64
CA ASP A 143 8.32 20.72 -6.76
C ASP A 143 7.81 20.10 -5.44
N ILE A 144 6.65 20.57 -4.95
CA ILE A 144 5.96 19.98 -3.80
C ILE A 144 5.50 18.55 -4.10
N ASP A 145 5.02 18.29 -5.31
CA ASP A 145 4.57 16.96 -5.73
C ASP A 145 5.72 15.95 -5.74
N GLN A 146 6.91 16.37 -6.16
CA GLN A 146 8.10 15.54 -6.09
C GLN A 146 8.50 15.21 -4.64
N ILE A 147 8.38 16.16 -3.72
CA ILE A 147 8.67 15.92 -2.30
C ILE A 147 7.66 14.95 -1.70
N ILE A 148 6.36 15.13 -1.99
CA ILE A 148 5.31 14.20 -1.54
C ILE A 148 5.58 12.80 -2.07
N ARG A 149 5.95 12.68 -3.36
CA ARG A 149 6.25 11.38 -3.97
C ARG A 149 7.45 10.71 -3.31
N ARG A 150 8.55 11.43 -3.12
CA ARG A 150 9.84 10.86 -2.72
C ARG A 150 10.03 10.73 -1.21
N TYR A 151 9.39 11.61 -0.44
CA TYR A 151 9.67 11.80 0.98
C TYR A 151 8.41 11.84 1.85
N PHE A 152 7.29 11.26 1.38
CA PHE A 152 6.01 11.25 2.10
C PHE A 152 6.14 10.92 3.59
N HIS A 153 6.98 9.95 3.94
CA HIS A 153 7.13 9.44 5.31
C HIS A 153 8.01 10.30 6.23
N THR A 154 8.60 11.38 5.71
CA THR A 154 9.35 12.36 6.51
C THR A 154 8.45 13.47 7.06
N GLU A 155 8.94 14.25 8.02
CA GLU A 155 8.27 15.48 8.46
C GLU A 155 8.09 16.48 7.30
N ALA A 156 9.08 16.60 6.42
CA ALA A 156 8.98 17.47 5.25
C ALA A 156 7.87 16.99 4.29
N GLY A 157 7.72 15.66 4.12
CA GLY A 157 6.61 15.07 3.37
C GLY A 157 5.25 15.42 3.97
N PHE A 158 5.10 15.29 5.29
CA PHE A 158 3.89 15.72 6.01
C PHE A 158 3.55 17.19 5.72
N ARG A 159 4.56 18.07 5.84
CA ARG A 159 4.40 19.51 5.61
C ARG A 159 4.10 19.82 4.15
N ALA A 160 4.68 19.09 3.20
CA ALA A 160 4.42 19.21 1.78
C ALA A 160 2.96 18.86 1.45
N VAL A 161 2.42 17.77 2.01
CA VAL A 161 0.99 17.42 1.83
C VAL A 161 0.08 18.47 2.47
N CYS A 162 0.40 18.97 3.67
CA CYS A 162 -0.35 20.05 4.30
C CYS A 162 -0.38 21.32 3.42
N TRP A 163 0.77 21.68 2.85
CA TRP A 163 0.88 22.82 1.94
C TRP A 163 0.04 22.61 0.69
N LYS A 164 0.13 21.44 0.05
CA LYS A 164 -0.63 21.12 -1.17
C LYS A 164 -2.14 21.13 -0.91
N ALA A 165 -2.56 20.60 0.23
CA ALA A 165 -3.97 20.60 0.62
C ALA A 165 -4.51 22.02 0.81
N ALA A 166 -3.77 22.90 1.51
CA ALA A 166 -4.13 24.31 1.64
C ALA A 166 -4.19 25.01 0.28
N TRP A 167 -3.18 24.79 -0.57
CA TRP A 167 -3.12 25.35 -1.92
C TRP A 167 -4.33 24.96 -2.80
N TRP A 168 -4.87 23.76 -2.63
CA TRP A 168 -6.13 23.33 -3.26
C TRP A 168 -7.37 23.97 -2.64
N MET A 169 -7.42 24.12 -1.31
CA MET A 169 -8.53 24.80 -0.63
C MET A 169 -8.66 26.26 -1.08
N ASP A 170 -7.53 26.97 -1.17
CA ASP A 170 -7.49 28.38 -1.62
C ASP A 170 -8.03 28.56 -3.05
N ARG A 171 -8.04 27.48 -3.85
CA ARG A 171 -8.55 27.45 -5.24
C ARG A 171 -9.96 26.88 -5.34
N GLY A 172 -10.63 26.65 -4.23
CA GLY A 172 -11.96 26.01 -4.19
C GLY A 172 -11.98 24.55 -4.65
N ARG A 173 -10.81 23.91 -4.79
CA ARG A 173 -10.69 22.50 -5.21
C ARG A 173 -10.77 21.56 -4.01
N PHE A 174 -11.89 21.62 -3.29
CA PHE A 174 -12.05 20.95 -2.00
C PHE A 174 -11.95 19.42 -2.06
N GLY A 175 -12.34 18.80 -3.19
CA GLY A 175 -12.18 17.35 -3.38
C GLY A 175 -10.71 16.90 -3.42
N LEU A 176 -9.84 17.70 -4.04
CA LEU A 176 -8.40 17.43 -4.09
C LEU A 176 -7.73 17.69 -2.73
N ALA A 177 -8.16 18.73 -2.02
CA ALA A 177 -7.74 18.97 -0.64
C ALA A 177 -8.13 17.80 0.27
N ALA A 178 -9.39 17.34 0.18
CA ALA A 178 -9.90 16.20 0.95
C ALA A 178 -9.08 14.93 0.71
N HIS A 179 -8.65 14.68 -0.52
CA HIS A 179 -7.76 13.55 -0.83
C HIS A 179 -6.39 13.68 -0.12
N CYS A 180 -5.77 14.86 -0.14
CA CYS A 180 -4.50 15.11 0.54
C CYS A 180 -4.64 14.89 2.05
N TRP A 181 -5.71 15.41 2.67
CA TRP A 181 -5.97 15.19 4.09
C TRP A 181 -6.20 13.72 4.43
N GLN A 182 -6.90 12.98 3.56
CA GLN A 182 -7.13 11.56 3.74
C GLN A 182 -5.84 10.76 3.78
N GLN A 183 -4.87 11.11 2.91
CA GLN A 183 -3.56 10.46 2.91
C GLN A 183 -2.86 10.60 4.26
N LEU A 184 -2.89 11.80 4.87
CA LEU A 184 -2.30 12.03 6.19
C LEU A 184 -3.06 11.31 7.31
N LEU A 185 -4.40 11.40 7.33
CA LEU A 185 -5.22 10.78 8.37
C LEU A 185 -5.14 9.25 8.39
N ARG A 186 -4.87 8.63 7.23
CA ARG A 186 -4.70 7.17 7.11
C ARG A 186 -3.26 6.70 7.32
N SER A 187 -2.31 7.63 7.47
CA SER A 187 -0.89 7.31 7.57
C SER A 187 -0.46 7.14 9.03
N PRO A 188 -0.02 5.94 9.44
CA PRO A 188 0.39 5.72 10.83
C PRO A 188 1.67 6.48 11.18
N VAL A 189 2.60 6.66 10.24
CA VAL A 189 3.83 7.45 10.45
C VAL A 189 3.54 8.93 10.80
N HIS A 190 2.38 9.45 10.36
CA HIS A 190 1.97 10.83 10.61
C HIS A 190 0.97 10.98 11.75
N ALA A 191 0.52 9.89 12.36
CA ALA A 191 -0.54 9.93 13.39
C ALA A 191 -0.20 10.89 14.53
N GLY A 192 1.05 10.92 14.99
CA GLY A 192 1.53 11.84 16.04
C GLY A 192 1.58 13.32 15.63
N ARG A 193 1.47 13.63 14.33
CA ARG A 193 1.51 15.00 13.78
C ARG A 193 0.11 15.55 13.48
N ILE A 194 -0.94 14.74 13.61
CA ILE A 194 -2.33 15.15 13.32
C ILE A 194 -2.87 16.04 14.43
N THR A 195 -3.05 17.33 14.12
CA THR A 195 -3.62 18.32 15.03
C THR A 195 -5.14 18.46 14.86
N PRO A 196 -5.87 18.96 15.87
CA PRO A 196 -7.30 19.28 15.72
C PRO A 196 -7.58 20.27 14.58
N GLY A 197 -6.71 21.27 14.37
CA GLY A 197 -6.85 22.21 13.25
C GLY A 197 -6.69 21.56 11.87
N LEU A 198 -5.84 20.54 11.74
CA LEU A 198 -5.76 19.74 10.51
C LEU A 198 -7.06 18.95 10.28
N ILE A 199 -7.58 18.30 11.32
CA ILE A 199 -8.83 17.54 11.25
C ILE A 199 -9.98 18.46 10.84
N GLN A 200 -10.08 19.66 11.42
CA GLN A 200 -11.07 20.66 11.02
C GLN A 200 -10.98 21.00 9.53
N LYS A 201 -9.77 21.27 9.01
CA LYS A 201 -9.55 21.54 7.57
C LYS A 201 -9.96 20.35 6.69
N ALA A 202 -9.70 19.13 7.16
CA ALA A 202 -10.13 17.90 6.48
C ALA A 202 -11.66 17.82 6.40
N VAL A 203 -12.34 17.98 7.53
CA VAL A 203 -13.81 17.97 7.63
C VAL A 203 -14.41 19.02 6.70
N LEU A 204 -13.93 20.27 6.76
CA LEU A 204 -14.39 21.35 5.88
C LEU A 204 -14.18 21.03 4.40
N SER A 205 -13.02 20.46 4.04
CA SER A 205 -12.75 20.03 2.66
C SER A 205 -13.73 18.96 2.18
N TYR A 206 -14.06 17.98 3.03
CA TYR A 206 -15.07 16.97 2.70
C TYR A 206 -16.46 17.60 2.56
N ARG A 207 -16.88 18.45 3.51
CA ARG A 207 -18.19 19.11 3.48
C ARG A 207 -18.37 19.97 2.23
N TRP A 208 -17.40 20.84 1.93
CA TRP A 208 -17.45 21.72 0.76
C TRP A 208 -17.29 20.97 -0.57
N SER A 209 -16.81 19.73 -0.56
CA SER A 209 -16.84 18.85 -1.73
C SER A 209 -18.13 18.02 -1.86
N GLY A 210 -19.14 18.22 -0.99
CA GLY A 210 -20.40 17.48 -0.97
C GLY A 210 -20.31 16.08 -0.34
N ARG A 211 -19.16 15.72 0.25
CA ARG A 211 -18.85 14.39 0.78
C ARG A 211 -19.15 14.31 2.28
N ILE A 212 -20.41 14.57 2.64
CA ILE A 212 -20.85 14.73 4.04
C ILE A 212 -20.64 13.47 4.87
N ALA A 213 -20.90 12.29 4.31
CA ALA A 213 -20.73 11.02 5.01
C ALA A 213 -19.28 10.82 5.49
N GLN A 214 -18.29 11.12 4.65
CA GLN A 214 -16.88 11.04 5.02
C GLN A 214 -16.49 12.10 6.08
N ALA A 215 -17.07 13.29 6.02
CA ALA A 215 -16.86 14.31 7.04
C ALA A 215 -17.34 13.82 8.42
N ASN A 216 -18.55 13.24 8.48
CA ASN A 216 -19.12 12.69 9.70
C ASN A 216 -18.31 11.50 10.24
N GLU A 217 -17.77 10.63 9.38
CA GLU A 217 -16.88 9.55 9.80
C GLU A 217 -15.63 10.09 10.53
N ILE A 218 -15.02 11.15 9.98
CA ILE A 218 -13.86 11.81 10.59
C ILE A 218 -14.25 12.43 11.95
N LEU A 219 -15.39 13.12 12.02
CA LEU A 219 -15.88 13.71 13.27
C LEU A 219 -16.20 12.64 14.32
N ASN A 220 -16.77 11.50 13.94
CA ASN A 220 -17.02 10.41 14.88
C ASN A 220 -15.70 9.82 15.42
N ARG A 221 -14.65 9.77 14.59
CA ARG A 221 -13.33 9.27 15.00
C ARG A 221 -12.55 10.25 15.87
N TYR A 222 -12.69 11.56 15.68
CA TYR A 222 -11.83 12.58 16.30
C TYR A 222 -12.56 13.69 17.08
N GLY A 223 -13.90 13.69 17.10
CA GLY A 223 -14.75 14.83 17.43
C GLY A 223 -14.71 15.34 18.87
N GLU A 224 -14.24 14.53 19.81
CA GLU A 224 -14.04 14.96 21.21
C GLU A 224 -12.85 15.92 21.38
N ARG A 225 -12.00 16.07 20.35
CA ARG A 225 -10.87 17.00 20.41
C ARG A 225 -11.34 18.45 20.29
N LEU A 226 -10.70 19.32 21.05
CA LEU A 226 -10.94 20.77 21.02
C LEU A 226 -10.05 21.43 19.98
N VAL A 227 -10.60 22.42 19.27
CA VAL A 227 -9.89 23.25 18.30
C VAL A 227 -10.03 24.72 18.68
N ARG A 228 -8.94 25.49 18.55
CA ARG A 228 -8.94 26.93 18.80
C ARG A 228 -9.15 27.68 17.48
N VAL A 229 -10.22 28.45 17.39
CA VAL A 229 -10.59 29.23 16.20
C VAL A 229 -10.87 30.67 16.62
N ALA A 230 -10.16 31.63 16.02
CA ALA A 230 -10.31 33.06 16.33
C ALA A 230 -10.30 33.38 17.85
N GLY A 231 -9.42 32.72 18.61
CA GLY A 231 -9.30 32.91 20.05
C GLY A 231 -10.28 32.10 20.92
N ARG A 232 -11.32 31.49 20.34
CA ARG A 232 -12.32 30.67 21.04
C ARG A 232 -11.98 29.18 20.94
N THR A 233 -12.24 28.43 22.02
CA THR A 233 -12.09 26.97 22.03
C THR A 233 -13.44 26.34 21.69
N MET A 234 -13.48 25.51 20.65
CA MET A 234 -14.68 24.87 20.14
C MET A 234 -14.48 23.36 20.03
N SER A 235 -15.55 22.59 20.15
CA SER A 235 -15.52 21.15 19.87
C SER A 235 -15.45 20.93 18.36
N LEU A 236 -14.67 19.94 17.91
CA LEU A 236 -14.66 19.56 16.49
C LEU A 236 -16.05 19.14 15.97
N LYS A 237 -16.93 18.61 16.82
CA LYS A 237 -18.32 18.23 16.42
C LYS A 237 -19.17 19.40 15.92
N GLN A 238 -18.76 20.64 16.18
CA GLN A 238 -19.47 21.84 15.72
C GLN A 238 -19.16 22.20 14.25
N TRP A 239 -18.19 21.52 13.63
CA TRP A 239 -17.72 21.75 12.26
C TRP A 239 -18.21 20.70 11.28
#